data_AF-A0A087GL84-F1
#
_entry.id   AF-A0A087GL84-F1
#
_cell.length_a   1.000
_cell.length_b   1.000
_cell.length_c   1.000
_cell.angle_alpha   90.00
_cell.angle_beta   90.00
_cell.angle_gamma   90.00
#
_symmetry.space_group_name_H-M   'P 1'
#
loop_
_entity.id
_entity.type
_entity.pdbx_description
1 polymer ?
#
loop_
_entity_poly.entity_id
_entity_poly.type
_entity_poly.pdbx_seq_one_letter_code
_entity_poly.pdbx_strand_id
1 'polypeptide(L)'
;MANSASGMHVNDECKLKFLELKAKRTYRYIVFTIDETAQQVLIEKLGNPEETYDDFTNSMPENECRYAVYDFDFTTEDNCQKSKIFFIAWSPDTSRVRSKMLYASSKDRFKREMEGIQLGIPIQKGEAHLSVIKAWKEQKITKVTNKTQKKLLQISGWEKKKTTKIDSELASIQRKMDNKKLEKAEKLRKKKVAVHASAQEQKAKVQIRRAQEILDAEEEAARFQATGQVPKKPSLSCF
;
A
#
# COMPACT_ATOMS: atom_id res chain seq x y z
N MET A 1 -6.42 -3.76 -49.00
CA MET A 1 -7.81 -3.84 -49.49
C MET A 1 -8.64 -2.91 -48.61
N ALA A 2 -9.37 -1.98 -49.23
CA ALA A 2 -10.10 -0.91 -48.56
C ALA A 2 -11.26 -1.46 -47.72
N ASN A 3 -11.27 -1.20 -46.42
CA ASN A 3 -12.43 -1.43 -45.57
C ASN A 3 -13.52 -0.44 -45.97
N SER A 4 -14.52 -0.91 -46.71
CA SER A 4 -15.77 -0.18 -46.90
C SER A 4 -16.45 -0.09 -45.53
N ALA A 5 -16.26 1.03 -44.83
CA ALA A 5 -17.06 1.37 -43.68
C ALA A 5 -18.48 1.67 -44.19
N SER A 6 -19.30 0.62 -44.33
CA SER A 6 -20.73 0.77 -44.53
C SER A 6 -21.26 1.55 -43.34
N GLY A 7 -21.65 2.81 -43.56
CA GLY A 7 -22.14 3.70 -42.52
C GLY A 7 -23.49 3.21 -42.01
N MET A 8 -23.47 2.21 -41.11
CA MET A 8 -24.68 1.61 -40.56
C MET A 8 -25.45 2.64 -39.76
N HIS A 9 -26.62 3.08 -40.25
CA HIS A 9 -27.44 4.08 -39.60
C HIS A 9 -28.12 3.49 -38.35
N VAL A 10 -28.32 4.29 -37.30
CA VAL A 10 -29.09 3.85 -36.12
C VAL A 10 -30.46 4.50 -36.24
N ASN A 11 -31.52 3.71 -36.34
CA ASN A 11 -32.88 4.25 -36.40
C ASN A 11 -33.16 5.05 -35.11
N ASP A 12 -33.81 6.21 -35.24
CA ASP A 12 -34.11 7.09 -34.11
C ASP A 12 -35.06 6.43 -33.10
N GLU A 13 -35.88 5.47 -33.54
CA GLU A 13 -36.71 4.66 -32.66
C GLU A 13 -35.88 3.85 -31.64
N CYS A 14 -34.71 3.34 -32.06
CA CYS A 14 -33.78 2.61 -31.18
C CYS A 14 -33.29 3.51 -30.04
N LYS A 15 -33.02 4.79 -30.35
CA LYS A 15 -32.57 5.79 -29.37
C LYS A 15 -33.68 6.13 -28.41
N LEU A 16 -34.89 6.38 -28.92
CA LEU A 16 -36.07 6.69 -28.10
C LEU A 16 -36.37 5.55 -27.12
N LYS A 17 -36.38 4.30 -27.59
CA LYS A 17 -36.65 3.14 -26.73
C LYS A 17 -35.56 2.90 -25.68
N PHE A 18 -34.31 3.18 -26.01
CA PHE A 18 -33.22 3.13 -25.05
C PHE A 18 -33.32 4.23 -23.98
N LEU A 19 -33.69 5.45 -24.37
CA LEU A 19 -33.95 6.53 -23.42
C LEU A 19 -35.14 6.21 -22.51
N GLU A 20 -36.20 5.59 -23.04
CA GLU A 20 -37.32 5.08 -22.23
C GLU A 20 -36.88 4.03 -21.22
N LEU A 21 -36.07 3.05 -21.62
CA LEU A 21 -35.49 2.06 -20.71
C LEU A 21 -34.63 2.74 -19.62
N LYS A 22 -33.76 3.69 -20.00
CA LYS A 22 -32.86 4.36 -19.05
C LYS A 22 -33.60 5.25 -18.06
N ALA A 23 -34.61 5.99 -18.52
CA ALA A 23 -35.33 6.98 -17.71
C ALA A 23 -36.48 6.37 -16.92
N LYS A 24 -37.30 5.52 -17.55
CA LYS A 24 -38.54 5.00 -16.98
C LYS A 24 -38.47 3.52 -16.60
N ARG A 25 -37.41 2.79 -16.98
CA ARG A 25 -37.22 1.37 -16.68
C ARG A 25 -38.41 0.51 -17.13
N THR A 26 -39.00 0.89 -18.27
CA THR A 26 -40.21 0.26 -18.82
C THR A 26 -39.96 -1.11 -19.45
N TYR A 27 -38.71 -1.44 -19.75
CA TYR A 27 -38.31 -2.65 -20.46
C TYR A 27 -37.17 -3.33 -19.72
N ARG A 28 -37.24 -4.67 -19.56
CA ARG A 28 -36.14 -5.46 -18.97
C ARG A 28 -34.98 -5.60 -19.94
N TYR A 29 -35.29 -5.76 -21.23
CA TYR A 29 -34.30 -5.85 -22.29
C TYR A 29 -34.84 -5.32 -23.61
N ILE A 30 -33.94 -4.94 -24.52
CA ILE A 30 -34.25 -4.55 -25.90
C ILE A 30 -33.29 -5.29 -26.81
N VAL A 31 -33.82 -6.02 -27.78
CA VAL A 31 -33.04 -6.71 -28.82
C VAL A 31 -33.08 -5.89 -30.11
N PHE A 32 -31.90 -5.65 -30.67
CA PHE A 32 -31.69 -4.92 -31.92
C PHE A 32 -31.09 -5.85 -32.97
N THR A 33 -31.56 -5.67 -34.19
CA THR A 33 -31.06 -6.35 -35.39
C THR A 33 -30.53 -5.33 -36.38
N ILE A 34 -29.53 -5.70 -37.16
CA ILE A 34 -29.04 -4.94 -38.30
C ILE A 34 -29.70 -5.49 -39.55
N ASP A 35 -30.43 -4.63 -40.26
CA ASP A 35 -30.89 -4.92 -41.60
C ASP A 35 -29.80 -4.55 -42.60
N GLU A 36 -29.20 -5.56 -43.23
CA GLU A 36 -28.16 -5.37 -44.23
C GLU A 36 -28.66 -4.64 -45.48
N THR A 37 -29.94 -4.79 -45.83
CA THR A 37 -30.52 -4.22 -47.05
C THR A 37 -30.78 -2.72 -46.90
N ALA A 38 -31.35 -2.32 -45.76
CA ALA A 38 -31.61 -0.93 -45.44
C ALA A 38 -30.43 -0.21 -44.76
N GLN A 39 -29.32 -0.92 -44.49
CA GLN A 39 -28.13 -0.41 -43.78
C GLN A 39 -28.47 0.34 -42.49
N GLN A 40 -29.42 -0.18 -41.71
CA GLN A 40 -29.87 0.43 -40.46
C GLN A 40 -30.06 -0.58 -39.33
N VAL A 41 -29.88 -0.11 -38.09
CA VAL A 41 -30.21 -0.85 -36.87
C VAL A 41 -31.68 -0.66 -36.53
N LEU A 42 -32.40 -1.77 -36.43
CA LEU A 42 -33.82 -1.87 -36.10
C LEU A 42 -34.02 -2.56 -34.75
N ILE A 43 -35.20 -2.37 -34.16
CA ILE A 43 -35.64 -3.10 -32.96
C ILE A 43 -36.30 -4.39 -33.41
N GLU A 44 -35.87 -5.51 -32.84
CA GLU A 44 -36.46 -6.82 -33.10
C GLU A 44 -37.47 -7.21 -32.02
N LYS A 45 -37.09 -7.04 -30.75
CA LYS A 45 -37.96 -7.36 -29.61
C LYS A 45 -37.78 -6.35 -28.48
N LEU A 46 -38.91 -5.92 -27.92
CA LEU A 46 -38.97 -5.18 -26.65
C LEU A 46 -39.40 -6.16 -25.56
N GLY A 47 -38.57 -6.29 -24.53
CA GLY A 47 -38.83 -7.19 -23.42
C GLY A 47 -39.58 -6.51 -22.29
N ASN A 48 -40.65 -7.13 -21.81
CA ASN A 48 -41.47 -6.61 -20.72
C ASN A 48 -40.69 -6.65 -19.39
N PRO A 49 -41.00 -5.79 -18.40
CA PRO A 49 -40.30 -5.75 -17.12
C PRO A 49 -40.45 -7.06 -16.31
N GLU A 50 -41.49 -7.86 -16.60
CA GLU A 50 -41.76 -9.15 -15.96
C GLU A 50 -41.07 -10.35 -16.63
N GLU A 51 -40.47 -10.18 -17.81
CA GLU A 51 -39.77 -11.28 -18.50
C GLU A 51 -38.44 -11.62 -17.80
N THR A 52 -38.15 -12.92 -17.69
CA THR A 52 -36.97 -13.43 -17.00
C THR A 52 -35.75 -13.51 -17.95
N TYR A 53 -34.55 -13.67 -17.40
CA TYR A 53 -33.33 -13.88 -18.18
C TYR A 53 -33.41 -15.07 -19.15
N ASP A 54 -34.18 -16.11 -18.82
CA ASP A 54 -34.38 -17.26 -19.69
C ASP A 54 -35.18 -16.88 -20.94
N ASP A 55 -36.20 -16.02 -20.81
CA ASP A 55 -36.98 -15.49 -21.93
C ASP A 55 -36.12 -14.61 -22.85
N PHE A 56 -35.20 -13.84 -22.26
CA PHE A 56 -34.20 -13.10 -23.01
C PHE A 56 -33.29 -14.04 -23.81
N THR A 57 -32.79 -15.10 -23.19
CA THR A 57 -31.91 -16.08 -23.86
C THR A 57 -32.64 -16.81 -24.97
N ASN A 58 -33.92 -17.14 -24.78
CA ASN A 58 -34.77 -17.76 -25.80
C ASN A 58 -35.07 -16.82 -26.98
N SER A 59 -35.05 -15.50 -26.76
CA SER A 59 -35.25 -14.51 -27.83
C SER A 59 -34.02 -14.30 -28.72
N MET A 60 -32.86 -14.87 -28.36
CA MET A 60 -31.63 -14.74 -29.14
C MET A 60 -31.47 -15.90 -30.15
N PRO A 61 -31.40 -15.61 -31.46
CA PRO A 61 -31.24 -16.66 -32.47
C PRO A 61 -29.87 -17.33 -32.40
N GLU A 62 -29.81 -18.62 -32.69
CA GLU A 62 -28.55 -19.39 -32.65
C GLU A 62 -27.67 -19.13 -33.86
N ASN A 63 -28.23 -18.74 -35.01
CA ASN A 63 -27.51 -18.64 -36.28
C ASN A 63 -27.23 -17.20 -36.72
N GLU A 64 -27.68 -16.21 -35.96
CA GLU A 64 -27.58 -14.80 -36.33
C GLU A 64 -27.05 -13.94 -35.20
N CYS A 65 -26.36 -12.87 -35.55
CA CYS A 65 -25.87 -11.89 -34.60
C CYS A 65 -27.01 -10.94 -34.21
N ARG A 66 -26.98 -10.44 -32.96
CA ARG A 66 -27.90 -9.43 -32.44
C ARG A 66 -27.18 -8.51 -31.47
N TYR A 67 -27.68 -7.30 -31.29
CA TYR A 67 -27.33 -6.52 -30.11
C TYR A 67 -28.48 -6.60 -29.12
N ALA A 68 -28.16 -6.55 -27.84
CA ALA A 68 -29.15 -6.37 -26.81
C ALA A 68 -28.69 -5.39 -25.75
N VAL A 69 -29.65 -4.68 -25.20
CA VAL A 69 -29.47 -3.90 -23.98
C VAL A 69 -30.30 -4.58 -22.90
N TYR A 70 -29.67 -4.97 -21.81
CA TYR A 70 -30.31 -5.66 -20.70
C TYR A 70 -30.18 -4.81 -19.44
N ASP A 71 -31.28 -4.56 -18.74
CA ASP A 71 -31.27 -3.88 -17.46
C ASP A 71 -31.22 -4.89 -16.31
N PHE A 72 -30.10 -4.92 -15.59
CA PHE A 72 -29.90 -5.82 -14.47
C PHE A 72 -30.07 -5.07 -13.14
N ASP A 73 -31.15 -5.40 -12.44
CA ASP A 73 -31.42 -5.02 -11.07
C ASP A 73 -30.69 -5.94 -10.10
N PHE A 74 -29.95 -5.36 -9.14
CA PHE A 74 -29.35 -6.10 -8.05
C PHE A 74 -29.57 -5.40 -6.73
N THR A 75 -29.96 -6.17 -5.72
CA THR A 75 -30.07 -5.69 -4.35
C THR A 75 -28.72 -5.82 -3.66
N THR A 76 -28.18 -4.70 -3.18
CA THR A 76 -26.94 -4.72 -2.38
C THR A 76 -27.26 -5.14 -0.94
N GLU A 77 -26.27 -5.61 -0.19
CA GLU A 77 -26.40 -6.04 1.23
C GLU A 77 -27.02 -4.94 2.13
N ASP A 78 -26.96 -3.67 1.73
CA ASP A 78 -27.58 -2.52 2.41
C ASP A 78 -29.09 -2.34 2.06
N ASN A 79 -29.73 -3.35 1.47
CA ASN A 79 -31.10 -3.31 0.93
C ASN A 79 -31.37 -2.15 -0.06
N CYS A 80 -30.31 -1.59 -0.65
CA CYS A 80 -30.40 -0.58 -1.70
C CYS A 80 -30.53 -1.29 -3.06
N GLN A 81 -31.65 -1.08 -3.74
CA GLN A 81 -31.84 -1.52 -5.12
C GLN A 81 -30.99 -0.65 -6.04
N LYS A 82 -30.10 -1.27 -6.81
CA LYS A 82 -29.30 -0.60 -7.84
C LYS A 82 -29.46 -1.35 -9.15
N SER A 83 -29.58 -0.62 -10.24
CA SER A 83 -29.73 -1.17 -11.58
C SER A 83 -28.53 -0.78 -12.45
N LYS A 84 -28.00 -1.72 -13.23
CA LYS A 84 -26.97 -1.47 -14.23
C LYS A 84 -27.42 -1.97 -15.59
N ILE A 85 -27.29 -1.09 -16.58
CA ILE A 85 -27.61 -1.39 -17.97
C ILE A 85 -26.38 -2.02 -18.62
N PHE A 86 -26.53 -3.24 -19.13
CA PHE A 86 -25.52 -3.97 -19.86
C PHE A 86 -25.80 -3.92 -21.36
N PHE A 87 -24.76 -3.63 -22.14
CA PHE A 87 -24.79 -3.85 -23.57
C PHE A 87 -24.17 -5.21 -23.90
N ILE A 88 -24.95 -6.02 -24.62
CA ILE A 88 -24.63 -7.37 -25.02
C ILE A 88 -24.51 -7.37 -26.54
N ALA A 89 -23.34 -7.74 -27.06
CA ALA A 89 -23.19 -8.05 -28.47
C ALA A 89 -23.21 -9.58 -28.63
N TRP A 90 -24.30 -10.11 -29.16
CA TRP A 90 -24.51 -11.52 -29.41
C TRP A 90 -23.96 -11.90 -30.78
N SER A 91 -22.98 -12.80 -30.80
CA SER A 91 -22.36 -13.31 -32.03
C SER A 91 -22.10 -14.81 -31.90
N PRO A 92 -23.07 -15.68 -32.23
CA PRO A 92 -22.92 -17.12 -32.10
C PRO A 92 -21.98 -17.67 -33.18
N ASP A 93 -21.33 -18.80 -32.92
CA ASP A 93 -20.27 -19.27 -33.81
C ASP A 93 -20.73 -19.79 -35.17
N THR A 94 -21.97 -20.29 -35.23
CA THR A 94 -22.64 -20.75 -36.44
C THR A 94 -23.07 -19.63 -37.38
N SER A 95 -23.00 -18.35 -36.96
CA SER A 95 -23.39 -17.24 -37.81
C SER A 95 -22.39 -16.97 -38.94
N ARG A 96 -22.89 -16.45 -40.06
CA ARG A 96 -22.07 -16.13 -41.24
C ARG A 96 -20.95 -15.14 -40.88
N VAL A 97 -19.73 -15.40 -41.35
CA VAL A 97 -18.54 -14.57 -41.09
C VAL A 97 -18.77 -13.10 -41.47
N ARG A 98 -19.43 -12.85 -42.61
CA ARG A 98 -19.79 -11.51 -43.08
C ARG A 98 -20.69 -10.77 -42.07
N SER A 99 -21.67 -11.46 -41.49
CA SER A 99 -22.56 -10.90 -40.47
C SER A 99 -21.80 -10.57 -39.19
N LYS A 100 -20.92 -11.46 -38.71
CA LYS A 100 -20.05 -11.18 -37.56
C LYS A 100 -19.19 -9.94 -37.77
N MET A 101 -18.59 -9.79 -38.95
CA MET A 101 -17.81 -8.60 -39.30
C MET A 101 -18.67 -7.33 -39.29
N LEU A 102 -19.90 -7.39 -39.81
CA LEU A 102 -20.82 -6.25 -39.83
C LEU A 102 -21.23 -5.80 -38.43
N TYR A 103 -21.57 -6.75 -37.55
CA TYR A 103 -21.89 -6.48 -36.16
C TYR A 103 -20.65 -6.08 -35.34
N ALA A 104 -19.46 -6.55 -35.67
CA ALA A 104 -18.24 -6.09 -35.02
C ALA A 104 -17.90 -4.64 -35.41
N SER A 105 -17.98 -4.31 -36.70
CA SER A 105 -17.64 -2.97 -37.22
C SER A 105 -18.66 -1.89 -36.85
N SER A 106 -19.94 -2.25 -36.78
CA SER A 106 -21.03 -1.32 -36.44
C SER A 106 -21.17 -1.04 -34.94
N LYS A 107 -20.58 -1.89 -34.09
CA LYS A 107 -20.71 -1.83 -32.62
C LYS A 107 -20.31 -0.47 -32.04
N ASP A 108 -19.17 0.06 -32.46
CA ASP A 108 -18.63 1.29 -31.87
C ASP A 108 -19.43 2.52 -32.27
N ARG A 109 -20.02 2.51 -33.47
CA ARG A 109 -20.99 3.53 -33.88
C ARG A 109 -22.27 3.44 -33.06
N PHE A 110 -22.84 2.24 -32.92
CA PHE A 110 -24.04 2.01 -32.13
C PHE A 110 -23.86 2.44 -30.67
N LYS A 111 -22.73 2.08 -30.04
CA LYS A 111 -22.43 2.49 -28.66
C LYS A 111 -22.31 4.01 -28.48
N ARG A 112 -21.75 4.74 -29.46
CA ARG A 112 -21.64 6.21 -29.40
C ARG A 112 -23.00 6.90 -29.44
N GLU A 113 -23.92 6.38 -30.25
CA GLU A 113 -25.29 6.91 -30.35
C GLU A 113 -26.12 6.64 -29.08
N MET A 114 -25.73 5.63 -28.30
CA MET A 114 -26.43 5.18 -27.09
C MET A 114 -25.69 5.68 -25.84
N GLU A 115 -25.83 6.98 -25.57
CA GLU A 115 -25.08 7.67 -24.53
C GLU A 115 -25.46 7.19 -23.10
N GLY A 116 -24.51 6.53 -22.42
CA GLY A 116 -24.65 6.06 -21.03
C GLY A 116 -24.48 4.56 -20.80
N ILE A 117 -24.09 3.77 -21.81
CA ILE A 117 -23.73 2.36 -21.63
C ILE A 117 -22.36 2.26 -20.93
N GLN A 118 -22.34 1.86 -19.67
CA GLN A 118 -21.11 1.81 -18.87
C GLN A 118 -20.21 0.61 -19.20
N LEU A 119 -20.75 -0.47 -19.77
CA LEU A 119 -20.00 -1.68 -20.13
C LEU A 119 -20.64 -2.34 -21.35
N GLY A 120 -19.84 -2.63 -22.37
CA GLY A 120 -20.27 -3.45 -23.48
C GLY A 120 -19.36 -4.65 -23.63
N ILE A 121 -19.90 -5.84 -23.36
CA ILE A 121 -19.17 -7.11 -23.36
C ILE A 121 -19.53 -7.86 -24.64
N PRO A 122 -18.57 -8.26 -25.49
CA PRO A 122 -18.83 -9.18 -26.60
C PRO A 122 -19.13 -10.57 -26.04
N ILE A 123 -20.23 -11.19 -26.50
CA ILE A 123 -20.68 -12.50 -26.02
C ILE A 123 -20.66 -13.53 -27.17
N GLN A 124 -19.83 -14.57 -27.01
CA GLN A 124 -19.86 -15.81 -27.80
C GLN A 124 -20.55 -16.92 -26.98
N LYS A 125 -21.37 -17.75 -27.63
CA LYS A 125 -22.22 -18.76 -26.95
C LYS A 125 -21.33 -19.86 -26.35
N GLY A 126 -21.32 -19.97 -25.02
CA GLY A 126 -20.51 -20.92 -24.23
C GLY A 126 -19.65 -20.27 -23.14
N GLU A 127 -19.15 -19.06 -23.38
CA GLU A 127 -18.29 -18.32 -22.43
C GLU A 127 -19.02 -17.19 -21.69
N ALA A 128 -20.22 -16.84 -22.13
CA ALA A 128 -21.06 -15.76 -21.57
C ALA A 128 -21.34 -15.93 -20.06
N HIS A 129 -21.88 -17.10 -19.71
CA HIS A 129 -22.22 -17.43 -18.33
C HIS A 129 -20.96 -17.55 -17.47
N LEU A 130 -19.90 -18.15 -18.02
CA LEU A 130 -18.62 -18.32 -17.33
C LEU A 130 -17.91 -16.98 -17.08
N SER A 131 -17.96 -16.04 -18.03
CA SER A 131 -17.34 -14.72 -17.89
C SER A 131 -18.07 -13.85 -16.86
N VAL A 132 -19.41 -13.86 -16.84
CA VAL A 132 -20.20 -13.16 -15.83
C VAL A 132 -19.99 -13.78 -14.45
N ILE A 133 -19.97 -15.12 -14.34
CA ILE A 133 -19.64 -15.82 -13.09
C ILE A 133 -18.21 -15.52 -12.64
N LYS A 134 -17.25 -15.48 -13.56
CA LYS A 134 -15.85 -15.18 -13.26
C LYS A 134 -15.70 -13.74 -12.77
N ALA A 135 -16.31 -12.76 -13.44
CA ALA A 135 -16.30 -11.36 -13.02
C ALA A 135 -17.00 -11.17 -11.66
N TRP A 136 -18.14 -11.85 -11.43
CA TRP A 136 -18.82 -11.83 -10.14
C TRP A 136 -17.96 -12.46 -9.03
N LYS A 137 -17.33 -13.61 -9.31
CA LYS A 137 -16.40 -14.29 -8.40
C LYS A 137 -15.21 -13.40 -8.07
N GLU A 138 -14.58 -12.78 -9.08
CA GLU A 138 -13.46 -11.85 -8.91
C GLU A 138 -13.87 -10.63 -8.08
N GLN A 139 -15.07 -10.08 -8.30
CA GLN A 139 -15.60 -8.98 -7.50
C GLN A 139 -15.82 -9.39 -6.03
N LYS A 140 -16.44 -10.57 -5.79
CA LYS A 140 -16.67 -11.08 -4.43
C LYS A 140 -15.36 -11.38 -3.72
N ILE A 141 -14.40 -12.03 -4.39
CA ILE A 141 -13.05 -12.26 -3.87
C ILE A 141 -12.40 -10.93 -3.51
N THR A 142 -12.42 -9.94 -4.41
CA THR A 142 -11.83 -8.62 -4.18
C THR A 142 -12.44 -7.92 -2.96
N LYS A 143 -13.76 -7.97 -2.80
CA LYS A 143 -14.44 -7.41 -1.62
C LYS A 143 -13.99 -8.10 -0.32
N VAL A 144 -13.95 -9.43 -0.31
CA VAL A 144 -13.49 -10.20 0.85
C VAL A 144 -12.02 -9.89 1.15
N THR A 145 -11.15 -9.87 0.14
CA THR A 145 -9.74 -9.54 0.27
C THR A 145 -9.54 -8.15 0.86
N ASN A 146 -10.24 -7.13 0.35
CA ASN A 146 -10.16 -5.77 0.88
C ASN A 146 -10.64 -5.68 2.34
N LYS A 147 -11.73 -6.38 2.68
CA LYS A 147 -12.24 -6.44 4.07
C LYS A 147 -11.22 -7.09 5.00
N THR A 148 -10.59 -8.18 4.56
CA THR A 148 -9.55 -8.89 5.30
C THR A 148 -8.29 -8.04 5.42
N GLN A 149 -7.85 -7.40 4.35
CA GLN A 149 -6.68 -6.52 4.34
C GLN A 149 -6.86 -5.34 5.29
N LYS A 150 -8.06 -4.75 5.34
CA LYS A 150 -8.39 -3.71 6.33
C LYS A 150 -8.27 -4.22 7.78
N LYS A 151 -8.72 -5.45 8.06
CA LYS A 151 -8.55 -6.07 9.39
C LYS A 151 -7.08 -6.36 9.71
N LEU A 152 -6.30 -6.86 8.75
CA LEU A 152 -4.87 -7.11 8.91
C LEU A 152 -4.10 -5.82 9.22
N LEU A 153 -4.44 -4.71 8.55
CA LEU A 153 -3.83 -3.41 8.84
C LEU A 153 -4.13 -2.92 10.27
N GLN A 154 -5.33 -3.18 10.78
CA GLN A 154 -5.68 -2.86 12.17
C GLN A 154 -4.85 -3.68 13.16
N ILE A 155 -4.70 -4.98 12.91
CA ILE A 155 -3.88 -5.89 13.73
C ILE A 155 -2.42 -5.44 13.70
N SER A 156 -1.86 -5.20 12.51
CA SER A 156 -0.48 -4.70 12.35
C SER A 156 -0.26 -3.37 13.08
N GLY A 157 -1.22 -2.45 13.01
CA GLY A 157 -1.16 -1.18 13.75
C GLY A 157 -1.15 -1.38 15.27
N TRP A 158 -1.98 -2.29 15.77
CA TRP A 158 -2.01 -2.65 17.19
C TRP A 158 -0.71 -3.32 17.64
N GLU A 159 -0.16 -4.25 16.86
CA GLU A 159 1.12 -4.91 17.12
C GLU A 159 2.25 -3.89 17.21
N LYS A 160 2.39 -2.99 16.21
CA LYS A 160 3.40 -1.92 16.24
C LYS A 160 3.30 -1.06 17.49
N LYS A 161 2.08 -0.72 17.93
CA LYS A 161 1.85 0.04 19.16
C LYS A 161 2.31 -0.73 20.41
N LYS A 162 2.13 -2.05 20.44
CA LYS A 162 2.60 -2.89 21.56
C LYS A 162 4.13 -3.03 21.54
N THR A 163 4.71 -3.30 20.38
CA THR A 163 6.17 -3.43 20.21
C THR A 163 6.89 -2.14 20.61
N THR A 164 6.45 -0.97 20.12
CA THR A 164 7.05 0.31 20.50
C THR A 164 7.00 0.60 21.99
N LYS A 165 5.94 0.18 22.69
CA LYS A 165 5.85 0.29 24.14
C LYS A 165 6.92 -0.58 24.81
N ILE A 166 7.02 -1.85 24.42
CA ILE A 166 8.03 -2.78 24.94
C ILE A 166 9.44 -2.26 24.65
N ASP A 167 9.71 -1.77 23.44
CA ASP A 167 11.01 -1.22 23.05
C ASP A 167 11.39 0.01 23.90
N SER A 168 10.41 0.87 24.21
CA SER A 168 10.63 2.03 25.07
C SER A 168 10.98 1.65 26.51
N GLU A 169 10.36 0.57 27.02
CA GLU A 169 10.66 0.03 28.35
C GLU A 169 12.05 -0.62 28.38
N LEU A 170 12.41 -1.40 27.35
CA LEU A 170 13.75 -1.95 27.18
C LEU A 170 14.82 -0.87 27.14
N ALA A 171 14.61 0.20 26.36
CA ALA A 171 15.54 1.33 26.26
C ALA A 171 15.70 2.05 27.62
N SER A 172 14.62 2.21 28.38
CA SER A 172 14.66 2.80 29.73
C SER A 172 15.49 1.95 30.70
N ILE A 173 15.31 0.63 30.67
CA ILE A 173 16.09 -0.32 31.49
C ILE A 173 17.57 -0.27 31.10
N GLN A 174 17.87 -0.28 29.80
CA GLN A 174 19.23 -0.22 29.28
C GLN A 174 19.95 1.06 29.75
N ARG A 175 19.30 2.23 29.62
CA ARG A 175 19.84 3.52 30.11
C ARG A 175 20.15 3.48 31.61
N LYS A 176 19.28 2.89 32.42
CA LYS A 176 19.50 2.76 33.87
C LYS A 176 20.71 1.87 34.18
N MET A 177 20.90 0.78 33.44
CA MET A 177 22.08 -0.07 33.60
C MET A 177 23.37 0.67 33.22
N ASP A 178 23.36 1.40 32.10
CA ASP A 178 24.54 2.12 31.62
C ASP A 178 24.91 3.28 32.53
N ASN A 179 23.93 4.03 33.05
CA ASN A 179 24.19 5.07 34.05
C ASN A 179 24.81 4.49 35.34
N LYS A 180 24.27 3.37 35.84
CA LYS A 180 24.83 2.68 37.02
C LYS A 180 26.26 2.18 36.79
N LYS A 181 26.56 1.68 35.58
CA LYS A 181 27.91 1.26 35.19
C LYS A 181 28.85 2.47 35.15
N LEU A 182 28.42 3.59 34.57
CA LEU A 182 29.21 4.82 34.50
C LEU A 182 29.50 5.40 35.89
N GLU A 183 28.50 5.53 36.76
CA GLU A 183 28.68 6.02 38.12
C GLU A 183 29.68 5.17 38.93
N LYS A 184 29.60 3.85 38.81
CA LYS A 184 30.56 2.94 39.46
C LYS A 184 31.97 3.12 38.88
N ALA A 185 32.10 3.23 37.56
CA ALA A 185 33.39 3.45 36.89
C ALA A 185 34.02 4.79 37.30
N GLU A 186 33.23 5.86 37.37
CA GLU A 186 33.68 7.19 37.81
C GLU A 186 34.12 7.18 39.28
N LYS A 187 33.39 6.52 40.18
CA LYS A 187 33.80 6.36 41.58
C LYS A 187 35.16 5.68 41.69
N LEU A 188 35.39 4.61 40.91
CA LEU A 188 36.69 3.93 40.87
C LEU A 188 37.79 4.81 40.26
N ARG A 189 37.49 5.58 39.21
CA ARG A 189 38.43 6.56 38.63
C ARG A 189 38.81 7.65 39.63
N LYS A 190 37.84 8.21 40.37
CA LYS A 190 38.09 9.21 41.42
C LYS A 190 39.00 8.66 42.53
N LYS A 191 38.74 7.43 42.99
CA LYS A 191 39.62 6.74 43.96
C LYS A 191 41.03 6.57 43.42
N LYS A 192 41.19 6.16 42.16
CA LYS A 192 42.50 6.04 41.50
C LYS A 192 43.25 7.39 41.46
N VAL A 193 42.56 8.47 41.11
CA VAL A 193 43.15 9.83 41.09
C VAL A 193 43.54 10.28 42.50
N ALA A 194 42.70 10.04 43.51
CA ALA A 194 43.00 10.38 44.89
C ALA A 194 44.26 9.67 45.40
N VAL A 195 44.42 8.37 45.11
CA VAL A 195 45.64 7.62 45.43
C VAL A 195 46.86 8.23 44.74
N HIS A 196 46.74 8.62 43.47
CA HIS A 196 47.84 9.28 42.77
C HIS A 196 48.19 10.63 43.40
N ALA A 197 47.20 11.45 43.75
CA ALA A 197 47.40 12.74 44.40
C ALA A 197 48.09 12.59 45.76
N SER A 198 47.62 11.65 46.60
CA SER A 198 48.24 11.36 47.89
C SER A 198 49.69 10.89 47.74
N ALA A 199 49.99 10.08 46.71
CA ALA A 199 51.37 9.69 46.41
C ALA A 199 52.25 10.88 45.99
N GLN A 200 51.71 11.82 45.19
CA GLN A 200 52.44 13.03 44.79
C GLN A 200 52.68 13.97 45.96
N GLU A 201 51.74 14.10 46.90
CA GLU A 201 51.92 14.90 48.11
C GLU A 201 53.06 14.36 48.98
N GLN A 202 53.13 13.04 49.17
CA GLN A 202 54.23 12.41 49.91
C GLN A 202 55.58 12.62 49.20
N LYS A 203 55.63 12.51 47.87
CA LYS A 203 56.84 12.82 47.09
C LYS A 203 57.25 14.28 47.25
N ALA A 204 56.31 15.23 47.19
CA ALA A 204 56.59 16.65 47.39
C ALA A 204 57.16 16.92 48.79
N LYS A 205 56.60 16.30 49.84
CA LYS A 205 57.13 16.40 51.21
C LYS A 205 58.58 15.93 51.31
N VAL A 206 58.93 14.80 50.67
CA VAL A 206 60.30 14.30 50.65
C VAL A 206 61.24 15.27 49.91
N GLN A 207 60.81 15.85 48.80
CA GLN A 207 61.63 16.82 48.06
C GLN A 207 61.82 18.14 48.83
N ILE A 208 60.77 18.64 49.48
CA ILE A 208 60.85 19.84 50.35
C ILE A 208 61.83 19.58 51.49
N ARG A 209 61.72 18.42 52.17
CA ARG A 209 62.64 18.05 53.24
C ARG A 209 64.08 17.97 52.76
N ARG A 210 64.33 17.32 51.62
CA ARG A 210 65.66 17.27 50.99
C ARG A 210 66.19 18.66 50.67
N ALA A 211 65.37 19.56 50.11
CA ALA A 211 65.79 20.92 49.79
C ALA A 211 66.15 21.71 51.06
N GLN A 212 65.38 21.55 52.14
CA GLN A 212 65.70 22.15 53.43
C GLN A 212 67.02 21.62 53.99
N GLU A 213 67.22 20.30 54.00
CA GLU A 213 68.47 19.68 54.48
C GLU A 213 69.70 20.15 53.67
N ILE A 214 69.53 20.39 52.35
CA ILE A 214 70.59 20.98 51.51
C ILE A 214 70.86 22.44 51.88
N LEU A 215 69.82 23.26 52.02
CA LEU A 215 69.96 24.67 52.40
C LEU A 215 70.63 24.82 53.78
N ASP A 216 70.22 24.04 54.76
CA ASP A 216 70.81 24.03 56.10
C ASP A 216 72.31 23.66 56.03
N ALA A 217 72.67 22.68 55.19
CA ALA A 217 74.07 22.29 54.98
C ALA A 217 74.88 23.38 54.26
N GLU A 218 74.29 24.10 53.29
CA GLU A 218 74.92 25.23 52.63
C GLU A 218 75.14 26.41 53.59
N GLU A 219 74.16 26.72 54.44
CA GLU A 219 74.29 27.74 55.49
C GLU A 219 75.36 27.37 56.51
N GLU A 220 75.40 26.11 56.96
CA GLU A 220 76.41 25.62 57.89
C GLU A 220 77.82 25.68 57.26
N ALA A 221 77.95 25.26 55.99
CA ALA A 221 79.20 25.38 55.24
C ALA A 221 79.66 26.84 55.11
N ALA A 222 78.75 27.77 54.84
CA ALA A 222 79.06 29.20 54.78
C ALA A 222 79.53 29.76 56.13
N ARG A 223 78.94 29.32 57.25
CA ARG A 223 79.39 29.68 58.61
C ARG A 223 80.81 29.18 58.90
N PHE A 224 81.12 27.95 58.52
CA PHE A 224 82.49 27.41 58.67
C PHE A 224 83.49 28.18 57.81
N GLN A 225 83.14 28.53 56.56
CA GLN A 225 83.98 29.37 55.71
C GLN A 225 84.25 30.75 56.32
N ALA A 226 83.23 31.41 56.88
CA ALA A 226 83.37 32.73 57.51
C ALA A 226 84.22 32.72 58.80
N THR A 227 84.17 31.63 59.56
CA THR A 227 84.87 31.50 60.86
C THR A 227 86.26 30.84 60.75
N GLY A 228 86.59 30.24 59.61
CA GLY A 228 87.86 29.54 59.38
C GLY A 228 88.00 28.21 60.15
N GLN A 229 86.91 27.70 60.75
CA GLN A 229 86.91 26.44 61.50
C GLN A 229 86.57 25.26 60.59
N VAL A 230 87.24 24.11 60.78
CA VAL A 230 87.00 22.89 60.00
C VAL A 230 85.92 22.03 60.69
N PRO A 231 84.91 21.53 59.95
CA PRO A 231 83.89 20.64 60.52
C PRO A 231 84.52 19.39 61.17
N LYS A 232 84.05 19.02 62.36
CA LYS A 232 84.48 17.78 63.03
C LYS A 232 83.84 16.58 62.33
N LYS A 233 84.61 15.56 61.96
CA LYS A 233 84.10 14.36 61.27
C LYS A 233 83.05 13.63 62.13
N PRO A 234 81.84 13.35 61.62
CA PRO A 234 80.91 12.47 62.31
C PRO A 234 81.44 11.02 62.29
N SER A 235 81.21 10.28 63.38
CA SER A 235 81.51 8.85 63.45
C SER A 235 80.63 8.10 62.46
N LEU A 236 81.23 7.60 61.39
CA LEU A 236 80.58 6.80 60.35
C LEU A 236 80.08 5.46 60.93
N SER A 237 78.81 5.40 61.34
CA SER A 237 78.07 4.14 61.30
C SER A 237 77.33 4.09 59.97
N CYS A 238 77.97 3.46 58.98
CA CYS A 238 77.37 3.18 57.69
C CYS A 238 76.07 2.38 57.86
N PHE A 239 75.01 2.81 57.16
CA PHE A 239 73.89 1.97 56.73
C PHE A 239 74.07 1.68 55.24
#